data_AF-A0A260YRA9-F1
#
_entry.id   AF-A0A260YRA9-F1
#
_cell.length_a   1.000
_cell.length_b   1.000
_cell.length_c   1.000
_cell.angle_alpha   90.00
_cell.angle_beta   90.00
_cell.angle_gamma   90.00
#
_symmetry.space_group_name_H-M   'P 1'
#
loop_
_entity.id
_entity.type
_entity.pdbx_description
1 polymer ?
#
loop_
_entity_poly.entity_id
_entity_poly.type
_entity_poly.pdbx_seq_one_letter_code
_entity_poly.pdbx_strand_id
1 'polypeptide(L)'
;MRGSILMLNGLVDCKPNNDTIPLRGGIDIKRNDGLTGTIHFDWREDQMLLKMMLLYLLLFLPIVQSTVHCVRINFSRTSLKIKYLIKCFLRTSRNSQYVLQVNTNEEPKVSLRGSEQMYFELKITSDKRKNGMRKHKKCMFNEKIDTFWIHSEDVINEWMNLVKTAIEIFKFIEHIVIFHIDTFPMRNKDIVDFIKSLTPSIESCDFHGETETDEDVEYFLNNLNVTEFVGFNLKLSDHFTFPQDNFLEGFTIDPGNWLTFDKLLRLKGSEFYIHDSPITNQELNLFLLLWMTSQCHQNLGYLLININDPQSLVTIFNLPHERINPDVERIGR
;
A
#
# COMPACT_ATOMS: atom_id res chain seq x y z
N MET A 1 -7.66 -9.83 3.01
CA MET A 1 -8.32 -8.55 2.65
C MET A 1 -7.68 -7.37 3.42
N ARG A 2 -6.35 -7.35 3.56
CA ARG A 2 -5.62 -6.37 4.40
C ARG A 2 -4.72 -5.42 3.59
N GLY A 3 -4.04 -5.88 2.53
CA GLY A 3 -3.20 -5.02 1.69
C GLY A 3 -3.86 -4.27 0.52
N SER A 4 -5.15 -4.49 0.22
CA SER A 4 -5.77 -4.04 -1.04
C SER A 4 -6.14 -2.54 -1.13
N ILE A 5 -5.68 -1.70 -0.19
CA ILE A 5 -6.23 -0.34 0.03
C ILE A 5 -5.20 0.78 -0.14
N LEU A 6 -3.90 0.48 -0.24
CA LEU A 6 -2.90 1.49 -0.67
C LEU A 6 -3.10 1.89 -2.15
N MET A 7 -3.78 1.05 -2.95
CA MET A 7 -4.12 1.33 -4.35
C MET A 7 -5.12 2.48 -4.62
N LEU A 8 -5.69 3.13 -3.60
CA LEU A 8 -6.84 4.03 -3.83
C LEU A 8 -6.50 5.48 -4.19
N ASN A 9 -5.24 5.92 -4.19
CA ASN A 9 -4.91 7.33 -4.50
C ASN A 9 -3.94 7.55 -5.67
N GLY A 10 -3.44 6.51 -6.34
CA GLY A 10 -2.58 6.66 -7.50
C GLY A 10 -2.60 5.42 -8.36
N LEU A 11 -3.34 5.46 -9.46
CA LEU A 11 -3.43 4.48 -10.55
C LEU A 11 -4.66 3.55 -10.53
N VAL A 12 -5.16 3.41 -11.75
CA VAL A 12 -6.35 2.72 -12.20
C VAL A 12 -6.18 1.20 -12.03
N ASP A 13 -7.28 0.56 -11.61
CA ASP A 13 -7.60 -0.87 -11.69
C ASP A 13 -6.52 -1.90 -11.30
N CYS A 14 -6.68 -2.49 -10.11
CA CYS A 14 -6.73 -3.95 -9.95
C CYS A 14 -7.20 -4.31 -8.52
N LYS A 15 -8.47 -4.67 -8.36
CA LYS A 15 -8.94 -5.34 -7.12
C LYS A 15 -8.37 -6.75 -7.00
N PRO A 16 -8.01 -7.20 -5.79
CA PRO A 16 -8.23 -8.57 -5.37
C PRO A 16 -9.66 -8.63 -4.81
N ASN A 17 -10.61 -9.01 -5.67
CA ASN A 17 -11.93 -9.38 -5.18
C ASN A 17 -11.80 -10.74 -4.50
N ASN A 18 -12.27 -10.87 -3.25
CA ASN A 18 -12.41 -12.16 -2.56
C ASN A 18 -13.62 -12.97 -3.09
N ASP A 19 -13.99 -12.71 -4.34
CA ASP A 19 -14.94 -13.46 -5.12
C ASP A 19 -14.10 -14.37 -6.00
N THR A 20 -14.40 -15.66 -5.97
CA THR A 20 -13.75 -16.66 -6.81
C THR A 20 -13.64 -16.15 -8.25
N ILE A 21 -12.41 -15.87 -8.69
CA ILE A 21 -12.16 -15.27 -10.00
C ILE A 21 -12.23 -16.41 -11.02
N PRO A 22 -13.18 -16.38 -11.98
CA PRO A 22 -13.12 -17.30 -13.11
C PRO A 22 -11.89 -16.94 -13.95
N LEU A 23 -10.83 -17.74 -13.85
CA LEU A 23 -9.67 -17.62 -14.71
C LEU A 23 -10.01 -18.28 -16.05
N ARG A 24 -10.25 -17.47 -17.10
CA ARG A 24 -10.37 -17.94 -18.49
C ARG A 24 -9.06 -17.68 -19.22
N GLY A 25 -8.41 -18.73 -19.71
CA GLY A 25 -7.10 -18.66 -20.37
C GLY A 25 -5.92 -18.49 -19.41
N GLY A 26 -4.72 -18.30 -19.96
CA GLY A 26 -3.46 -18.17 -19.21
C GLY A 26 -2.46 -19.30 -19.46
N ILE A 27 -1.25 -19.15 -18.92
CA ILE A 27 -0.16 -20.15 -19.02
C ILE A 27 0.21 -20.61 -17.62
N ASP A 28 0.07 -21.91 -17.37
CA ASP A 28 0.48 -22.52 -16.10
C ASP A 28 1.96 -22.91 -16.18
N ILE A 29 2.74 -22.42 -15.22
CA ILE A 29 4.11 -22.87 -14.94
C ILE A 29 4.16 -23.57 -13.58
N LYS A 30 4.92 -24.66 -13.51
CA LYS A 30 5.06 -25.47 -12.30
C LYS A 30 6.41 -25.24 -11.65
N ARG A 31 6.38 -24.98 -10.35
CA ARG A 31 7.55 -25.01 -9.50
C ARG A 31 7.86 -26.45 -9.08
N ASN A 32 9.13 -26.74 -8.84
CA ASN A 32 9.61 -28.08 -8.49
C ASN A 32 9.02 -28.68 -7.20
N ASP A 33 8.44 -27.86 -6.32
CA ASP A 33 7.72 -28.28 -5.11
C ASP A 33 6.22 -28.53 -5.36
N GLY A 34 5.76 -28.45 -6.61
CA GLY A 34 4.38 -28.69 -7.01
C GLY A 34 3.48 -27.46 -7.02
N LEU A 35 4.01 -26.28 -6.65
CA LEU A 35 3.24 -25.04 -6.68
C LEU A 35 3.03 -24.57 -8.14
N THR A 36 1.83 -24.08 -8.45
CA THR A 36 1.46 -23.64 -9.81
C THR A 36 1.27 -22.13 -9.84
N GLY A 37 1.99 -21.47 -10.75
CA GLY A 37 1.77 -20.06 -11.09
C GLY A 37 1.06 -19.93 -12.42
N THR A 38 0.00 -19.14 -12.44
CA THR A 38 -0.77 -18.84 -13.65
C THR A 38 -0.41 -17.45 -14.14
N ILE A 39 0.06 -17.37 -15.39
CA ILE A 39 0.48 -16.14 -16.06
C ILE A 39 -0.61 -15.64 -17.00
N HIS A 40 -0.91 -14.35 -16.92
CA HIS A 40 -1.81 -13.58 -17.77
C HIS A 40 -1.10 -12.34 -18.33
N PHE A 41 -1.69 -11.80 -19.40
CA PHE A 41 -1.32 -10.51 -19.94
C PHE A 41 -2.43 -9.51 -19.75
N ASP A 42 -2.06 -8.31 -19.34
CA ASP A 42 -2.95 -7.17 -19.25
C ASP A 42 -2.32 -5.97 -19.97
N TRP A 43 -3.11 -4.92 -20.17
CA TRP A 43 -2.67 -3.68 -20.78
C TRP A 43 -3.02 -2.50 -19.86
N ARG A 44 -2.03 -1.64 -19.60
CA ARG A 44 -2.20 -0.35 -18.93
C ARG A 44 -1.78 0.73 -19.91
N GLU A 45 -2.76 1.45 -20.44
CA GLU A 45 -2.55 2.40 -21.55
C GLU A 45 -1.86 1.70 -22.74
N ASP A 46 -0.68 2.15 -23.15
CA ASP A 46 0.10 1.56 -24.24
C ASP A 46 1.16 0.54 -23.76
N GLN A 47 1.21 0.25 -22.45
CA GLN A 47 2.19 -0.67 -21.86
C GLN A 47 1.56 -2.03 -21.55
N MET A 48 2.21 -3.10 -22.02
CA MET A 48 1.79 -4.47 -21.73
C MET A 48 2.37 -4.91 -20.38
N LEU A 49 1.57 -5.62 -19.59
CA LEU A 49 1.92 -6.10 -18.26
C LEU A 49 1.88 -7.63 -18.21
N LEU A 50 2.88 -8.25 -17.59
CA LEU A 50 2.85 -9.64 -17.16
C LEU A 50 2.25 -9.70 -15.76
N LYS A 51 1.19 -10.50 -15.60
CA LYS A 51 0.55 -10.77 -14.32
C LYS A 51 0.69 -12.25 -13.98
N MET A 52 1.29 -12.56 -12.85
CA MET A 52 1.45 -13.93 -12.34
C MET A 52 0.75 -14.04 -10.99
N MET A 53 -0.18 -14.99 -10.89
CA MET A 53 -0.92 -15.32 -9.67
C MET A 53 -0.57 -16.72 -9.21
N LEU A 54 -0.40 -16.88 -7.89
CA LEU A 54 -0.01 -18.14 -7.29
C LEU A 54 -1.13 -18.69 -6.41
N LEU A 55 -1.61 -19.89 -6.75
CA LEU A 55 -2.68 -20.56 -6.04
C LEU A 55 -2.08 -21.31 -4.84
N TYR A 56 -2.06 -20.64 -3.68
CA TYR A 56 -1.74 -21.30 -2.42
C TYR A 56 -2.92 -22.14 -1.91
N LEU A 57 -2.66 -23.40 -1.57
CA LEU A 57 -3.61 -24.24 -0.84
C LEU A 57 -3.26 -24.17 0.65
N LEU A 58 -3.70 -23.11 1.35
CA LEU A 58 -3.49 -22.96 2.80
C LEU A 58 -4.77 -22.58 3.55
N LEU A 59 -5.18 -23.49 4.44
CA LEU A 59 -6.22 -23.35 5.45
C LEU A 59 -5.69 -22.53 6.64
N PHE A 60 -6.30 -21.40 6.98
CA PHE A 60 -6.20 -20.83 8.33
C PHE A 60 -7.50 -20.13 8.77
N LEU A 61 -8.01 -20.57 9.93
CA LEU A 61 -9.10 -19.99 10.70
C LEU A 61 -8.62 -18.75 11.47
N PRO A 62 -9.47 -17.72 11.69
CA PRO A 62 -9.15 -16.65 12.61
C PRO A 62 -9.68 -16.93 14.02
N ILE A 63 -8.84 -16.79 15.05
CA ILE A 63 -9.29 -16.57 16.44
C ILE A 63 -8.32 -15.56 17.09
N VAL A 64 -8.82 -14.38 17.48
CA VAL A 64 -8.42 -13.67 18.71
C VAL A 64 -9.57 -12.75 19.16
N GLN A 65 -10.04 -12.93 20.40
CA GLN A 65 -10.89 -11.98 21.13
C GLN A 65 -10.00 -11.08 22.00
N SER A 66 -10.30 -9.77 22.09
CA SER A 66 -9.94 -8.99 23.28
C SER A 66 -10.89 -7.81 23.52
N THR A 67 -11.17 -7.56 24.81
CA THR A 67 -12.07 -6.55 25.38
C THR A 67 -11.32 -5.28 25.79
N VAL A 68 -11.94 -4.09 25.71
CA VAL A 68 -11.39 -2.85 26.35
C VAL A 68 -12.45 -2.05 27.12
N HIS A 69 -12.01 -1.56 28.28
CA HIS A 69 -12.65 -0.65 29.23
C HIS A 69 -13.01 0.73 28.65
N CYS A 70 -14.19 1.25 28.99
CA CYS A 70 -14.64 2.59 28.63
C CYS A 70 -14.19 3.62 29.69
N VAL A 71 -13.47 4.68 29.28
CA VAL A 71 -13.22 5.88 30.11
C VAL A 71 -14.35 6.88 29.90
N ARG A 72 -14.94 7.41 30.98
CA ARG A 72 -15.95 8.49 30.94
C ARG A 72 -15.27 9.84 30.68
N ILE A 73 -15.43 10.39 29.48
CA ILE A 73 -15.01 11.76 29.13
C ILE A 73 -16.23 12.70 29.22
N ASN A 74 -16.06 13.87 29.85
CA ASN A 74 -17.13 14.87 29.99
C ASN A 74 -17.23 15.78 28.74
N PHE A 75 -18.28 15.61 27.94
CA PHE A 75 -18.44 16.17 26.58
C PHE A 75 -18.81 17.66 26.49
N SER A 76 -19.13 18.32 27.60
CA SER A 76 -19.61 19.71 27.59
C SER A 76 -18.49 20.75 27.43
N ARG A 77 -17.24 20.38 27.68
CA ARG A 77 -16.07 21.30 27.69
C ARG A 77 -15.03 21.04 26.60
N THR A 78 -15.28 20.13 25.67
CA THR A 78 -14.30 19.73 24.65
C THR A 78 -14.38 20.61 23.39
N SER A 79 -13.23 20.85 22.74
CA SER A 79 -13.14 21.63 21.50
C SER A 79 -13.95 20.98 20.36
N LEU A 80 -14.34 21.74 19.33
CA LEU A 80 -15.02 21.19 18.14
C LEU A 80 -14.22 20.04 17.50
N LYS A 81 -12.89 20.12 17.55
CA LYS A 81 -11.94 19.09 17.10
C LYS A 81 -12.13 17.78 17.88
N ILE A 82 -12.10 17.86 19.22
CA ILE A 82 -12.29 16.71 20.11
C ILE A 82 -13.72 16.15 19.98
N LYS A 83 -14.74 17.00 19.81
CA LYS A 83 -16.12 16.55 19.56
C LYS A 83 -16.24 15.75 18.25
N TYR A 84 -15.49 16.11 17.22
CA TYR A 84 -15.49 15.35 15.96
C TYR A 84 -14.73 14.02 16.09
N LEU A 85 -13.54 14.02 16.68
CA LEU A 85 -12.79 12.79 16.99
C LEU A 85 -13.63 11.82 17.82
N ILE A 86 -14.27 12.29 18.88
CA ILE A 86 -15.18 11.48 19.72
C ILE A 86 -16.38 10.98 18.92
N LYS A 87 -16.95 11.76 17.98
CA LYS A 87 -18.01 11.27 17.10
C LYS A 87 -17.54 10.11 16.22
N CYS A 88 -16.28 10.10 15.81
CA CYS A 88 -15.69 8.96 15.10
C CYS A 88 -15.74 7.72 16.01
N PHE A 89 -15.25 7.84 17.25
CA PHE A 89 -15.30 6.77 18.26
C PHE A 89 -16.72 6.26 18.56
N LEU A 90 -17.70 7.17 18.65
CA LEU A 90 -19.09 6.81 19.00
C LEU A 90 -19.86 6.19 17.82
N ARG A 91 -19.43 6.41 16.58
CA ARG A 91 -20.09 5.89 15.37
C ARG A 91 -19.54 4.54 14.93
N THR A 92 -18.40 4.14 15.45
CA THR A 92 -17.76 2.85 15.21
C THR A 92 -18.12 1.86 16.33
N SER A 93 -18.15 0.56 16.01
CA SER A 93 -18.55 -0.48 16.96
C SER A 93 -17.65 -0.50 18.20
N ARG A 94 -18.19 -0.93 19.36
CA ARG A 94 -17.48 -1.02 20.65
C ARG A 94 -16.22 -1.91 20.65
N ASN A 95 -15.99 -2.69 19.57
CA ASN A 95 -14.86 -3.58 19.37
C ASN A 95 -14.03 -3.21 18.11
N SER A 96 -14.16 -1.98 17.61
CA SER A 96 -13.50 -1.58 16.37
C SER A 96 -11.99 -1.53 16.55
N GLN A 97 -11.30 -2.33 15.75
CA GLN A 97 -9.89 -2.15 15.45
C GLN A 97 -9.78 -0.96 14.48
N TYR A 98 -9.01 0.05 14.85
CA TYR A 98 -8.84 1.23 14.00
C TYR A 98 -7.54 1.15 13.21
N VAL A 99 -7.59 1.60 11.96
CA VAL A 99 -6.42 1.90 11.14
C VAL A 99 -6.21 3.41 11.17
N LEU A 100 -4.98 3.82 11.51
CA LEU A 100 -4.54 5.21 11.41
C LEU A 100 -3.83 5.41 10.08
N GLN A 101 -4.31 6.35 9.28
CA GLN A 101 -3.58 6.80 8.09
C GLN A 101 -3.25 8.28 8.23
N VAL A 102 -1.97 8.60 8.16
CA VAL A 102 -1.46 9.98 8.19
C VAL A 102 -0.89 10.33 6.82
N ASN A 103 -1.16 11.54 6.33
CA ASN A 103 -0.72 11.98 5.00
C ASN A 103 -0.23 13.44 5.06
N THR A 104 0.89 13.71 4.40
CA THR A 104 1.61 15.00 4.42
C THR A 104 1.49 15.83 3.14
N ASN A 105 0.42 15.64 2.36
CA ASN A 105 0.15 16.47 1.18
C ASN A 105 -0.22 17.92 1.54
N GLU A 106 -0.54 18.74 0.53
CA GLU A 106 -0.82 20.19 0.68
C GLU A 106 -1.86 20.53 1.76
N GLU A 107 -2.85 19.66 1.97
CA GLU A 107 -3.80 19.74 3.09
C GLU A 107 -3.62 18.51 3.99
N PRO A 108 -2.58 18.50 4.84
CA PRO A 108 -2.18 17.31 5.61
C PRO A 108 -3.37 16.74 6.35
N LYS A 109 -3.49 15.42 6.35
CA LYS A 109 -4.68 14.76 6.88
C LYS A 109 -4.38 13.61 7.81
N VAL A 110 -5.29 13.42 8.75
CA VAL A 110 -5.37 12.27 9.64
C VAL A 110 -6.68 11.55 9.33
N SER A 111 -6.58 10.29 8.96
CA SER A 111 -7.74 9.47 8.60
C SER A 111 -7.87 8.32 9.59
N LEU A 112 -9.08 8.12 10.08
CA LEU A 112 -9.45 7.05 11.00
C LEU A 112 -10.42 6.12 10.27
N ARG A 113 -10.05 4.85 10.18
CA ARG A 113 -10.90 3.81 9.60
C ARG A 113 -11.21 2.75 10.65
N GLY A 114 -12.49 2.44 10.84
CA GLY A 114 -12.93 1.33 11.69
C GLY A 114 -13.21 0.06 10.88
N SER A 115 -13.98 -0.87 11.46
CA SER A 115 -14.42 -2.10 10.78
C SER A 115 -15.51 -1.87 9.72
N GLU A 116 -16.10 -0.67 9.66
CA GLU A 116 -17.10 -0.29 8.66
C GLU A 116 -16.41 0.38 7.45
N GLN A 117 -17.06 0.36 6.28
CA GLN A 117 -16.61 1.04 5.04
C GLN A 117 -16.67 2.60 5.15
N MET A 118 -16.40 3.14 6.34
CA MET A 118 -16.47 4.56 6.67
C MET A 118 -15.09 5.07 7.08
N TYR A 119 -14.65 6.13 6.41
CA TYR A 119 -13.43 6.87 6.70
C TYR A 119 -13.80 8.22 7.29
N PHE A 120 -13.19 8.55 8.42
CA PHE A 120 -13.24 9.90 8.98
C PHE A 120 -11.93 10.58 8.68
N GLU A 121 -11.97 11.67 7.93
CA GLU A 121 -10.79 12.44 7.55
C GLU A 121 -10.81 13.81 8.23
N LEU A 122 -9.70 14.16 8.86
CA LEU A 122 -9.46 15.48 9.40
C LEU A 122 -8.34 16.11 8.58
N LYS A 123 -8.68 17.14 7.80
CA LYS A 123 -7.73 17.89 6.95
C LYS A 123 -7.33 19.19 7.62
N ILE A 124 -6.04 19.49 7.61
CA ILE A 124 -5.53 20.80 8.00
C ILE A 124 -5.35 21.64 6.73
N THR A 125 -5.78 22.90 6.77
CA THR A 125 -5.76 23.78 5.59
C THR A 125 -5.35 25.20 5.98
N SER A 126 -4.63 25.87 5.10
CA SER A 126 -4.31 27.30 5.22
C SER A 126 -5.47 28.20 4.76
N ASP A 127 -6.47 27.64 4.06
CA ASP A 127 -7.64 28.38 3.60
C ASP A 127 -8.66 28.59 4.74
N LYS A 128 -8.70 29.80 5.29
CA LYS A 128 -9.66 30.22 6.33
C LYS A 128 -11.11 29.93 5.95
N ARG A 129 -11.47 29.95 4.66
CA ARG A 129 -12.84 29.71 4.18
C ARG A 129 -13.26 28.25 4.34
N LYS A 130 -12.31 27.32 4.35
CA LYS A 130 -12.57 25.90 4.55
C LYS A 130 -12.76 25.50 6.01
N ASN A 131 -12.44 26.39 6.95
CA ASN A 131 -12.53 26.06 8.37
C ASN A 131 -13.94 25.60 8.76
N GLY A 132 -14.05 24.43 9.36
CA GLY A 132 -15.32 23.86 9.80
C GLY A 132 -16.18 23.28 8.68
N MET A 133 -15.72 23.33 7.42
CA MET A 133 -16.42 22.68 6.31
C MET A 133 -16.49 21.17 6.53
N ARG A 134 -17.58 20.57 6.06
CA ARG A 134 -17.79 19.12 6.03
C ARG A 134 -18.15 18.69 4.63
N LYS A 135 -17.57 17.60 4.18
CA LYS A 135 -17.96 16.94 2.93
C LYS A 135 -18.15 15.47 3.17
N HIS A 136 -19.25 14.94 2.63
CA HIS A 136 -19.48 13.52 2.55
C HIS A 136 -19.27 13.07 1.11
N LYS A 137 -18.36 12.14 0.88
CA LYS A 137 -18.09 11.55 -0.43
C LYS A 137 -18.38 10.05 -0.36
N LYS A 138 -19.01 9.53 -1.40
CA LYS A 138 -19.02 8.09 -1.68
C LYS A 138 -17.98 7.82 -2.75
N CYS A 139 -17.04 6.94 -2.45
CA CYS A 139 -16.03 6.48 -3.40
C CYS A 139 -16.47 5.19 -4.07
N MET A 140 -15.64 4.68 -4.99
CA MET A 140 -15.83 3.33 -5.54
C MET A 140 -15.88 2.30 -4.41
N PHE A 141 -16.54 1.16 -4.65
CA PHE A 141 -16.65 0.06 -3.67
C PHE A 141 -17.45 0.38 -2.39
N ASN A 142 -18.39 1.33 -2.46
CA ASN A 142 -19.28 1.74 -1.36
C ASN A 142 -18.59 2.38 -0.15
N GLU A 143 -17.31 2.74 -0.25
CA GLU A 143 -16.62 3.46 0.80
C GLU A 143 -17.20 4.87 0.97
N LYS A 144 -17.38 5.27 2.22
CA LYS A 144 -17.95 6.56 2.61
C LYS A 144 -16.88 7.35 3.35
N ILE A 145 -16.60 8.54 2.88
CA ILE A 145 -15.63 9.45 3.49
C ILE A 145 -16.36 10.66 4.05
N ASP A 146 -16.23 10.92 5.34
CA ASP A 146 -16.66 12.16 6.00
C ASP A 146 -15.41 12.96 6.34
N THR A 147 -15.21 14.04 5.60
CA THR A 147 -14.04 14.91 5.72
C THR A 147 -14.43 16.19 6.44
N PHE A 148 -13.62 16.59 7.43
CA PHE A 148 -13.73 17.84 8.17
C PHE A 148 -12.44 18.65 8.06
N TRP A 149 -12.58 19.94 7.75
CA TRP A 149 -11.44 20.84 7.58
C TRP A 149 -11.21 21.70 8.83
N ILE A 150 -9.95 21.81 9.22
CA ILE A 150 -9.46 22.63 10.32
C ILE A 150 -8.49 23.65 9.73
N HIS A 151 -8.79 24.93 9.90
CA HIS A 151 -7.85 25.97 9.50
C HIS A 151 -6.67 26.07 10.48
N SER A 152 -5.47 26.19 9.94
CA SER A 152 -4.25 26.57 10.66
C SER A 152 -3.34 27.41 9.76
N GLU A 153 -2.63 28.38 10.33
CA GLU A 153 -1.57 29.11 9.62
C GLU A 153 -0.30 28.26 9.51
N ASP A 154 -0.07 27.37 10.49
CA ASP A 154 0.99 26.36 10.47
C ASP A 154 0.36 24.97 10.34
N VAL A 155 0.25 24.49 9.11
CA VAL A 155 -0.50 23.28 8.79
C VAL A 155 0.19 22.02 9.32
N ILE A 156 1.52 21.96 9.30
CA ILE A 156 2.29 20.79 9.76
C ILE A 156 2.26 20.67 11.28
N ASN A 157 2.50 21.76 12.01
CA ASN A 157 2.49 21.68 13.48
C ASN A 157 1.10 21.36 14.02
N GLU A 158 0.04 21.90 13.41
CA GLU A 158 -1.34 21.53 13.77
C GLU A 158 -1.65 20.07 13.40
N TRP A 159 -1.17 19.58 12.25
CA TRP A 159 -1.29 18.17 11.87
C TRP A 159 -0.56 17.25 12.86
N MET A 160 0.67 17.56 13.27
CA MET A 160 1.41 16.81 14.28
C MET A 160 0.63 16.74 15.61
N ASN A 161 0.10 17.89 16.08
CA ASN A 161 -0.73 17.92 17.27
C ASN A 161 -1.98 17.03 17.14
N LEU A 162 -2.57 16.99 15.96
CA LEU A 162 -3.73 16.15 15.69
C LEU A 162 -3.39 14.66 15.67
N VAL A 163 -2.29 14.26 15.03
CA VAL A 163 -1.80 12.87 15.04
C VAL A 163 -1.54 12.42 16.48
N LYS A 164 -0.85 13.23 17.28
CA LYS A 164 -0.59 12.96 18.68
C LYS A 164 -1.90 12.78 19.46
N THR A 165 -2.85 13.69 19.28
CA THR A 165 -4.18 13.60 19.91
C THR A 165 -4.92 12.33 19.51
N ALA A 166 -4.84 11.91 18.23
CA ALA A 166 -5.49 10.70 17.76
C ALA A 166 -4.89 9.45 18.42
N ILE A 167 -3.56 9.33 18.49
CA ILE A 167 -2.87 8.20 19.13
C ILE A 167 -3.10 8.16 20.65
N GLU A 168 -3.24 9.30 21.31
CA GLU A 168 -3.58 9.33 22.75
C GLU A 168 -5.01 8.86 23.04
N ILE A 169 -5.95 9.05 22.10
CA ILE A 169 -7.38 8.74 22.30
C ILE A 169 -7.72 7.33 21.81
N PHE A 170 -7.13 6.88 20.71
CA PHE A 170 -7.49 5.64 20.02
C PHE A 170 -6.39 4.60 20.11
N LYS A 171 -6.80 3.33 20.14
CA LYS A 171 -5.90 2.21 19.91
C LYS A 171 -5.97 1.83 18.44
N PHE A 172 -4.82 1.83 17.78
CA PHE A 172 -4.67 1.44 16.39
C PHE A 172 -4.08 0.04 16.28
N ILE A 173 -4.56 -0.72 15.30
CA ILE A 173 -3.99 -2.01 14.93
C ILE A 173 -3.03 -1.91 13.75
N GLU A 174 -3.04 -0.78 13.07
CA GLU A 174 -2.32 -0.54 11.82
C GLU A 174 -2.10 0.97 11.65
N HIS A 175 -0.90 1.32 11.18
CA HIS A 175 -0.38 2.65 10.95
C HIS A 175 0.11 2.72 9.51
N ILE A 176 -0.51 3.61 8.75
CA ILE A 176 -0.20 3.87 7.35
C ILE A 176 0.32 5.29 7.22
N VAL A 177 1.45 5.47 6.56
CA VAL A 177 2.07 6.77 6.32
C VAL A 177 2.13 7.05 4.82
N ILE A 178 1.41 8.07 4.35
CA ILE A 178 1.54 8.57 2.98
C ILE A 178 2.40 9.84 3.01
N PHE A 179 3.63 9.70 2.52
CA PHE A 179 4.69 10.70 2.65
C PHE A 179 4.92 11.41 1.31
N HIS A 180 4.52 12.67 1.24
CA HIS A 180 4.80 13.54 0.10
C HIS A 180 6.09 14.32 0.33
N ILE A 181 7.16 13.97 -0.39
CA ILE A 181 8.50 14.52 -0.16
C ILE A 181 8.62 16.01 -0.55
N ASP A 182 7.83 16.45 -1.53
CA ASP A 182 7.94 17.81 -2.09
C ASP A 182 7.06 18.84 -1.41
N THR A 183 6.11 18.40 -0.58
CA THR A 183 5.14 19.34 0.00
C THR A 183 5.78 20.19 1.10
N PHE A 184 6.62 19.58 1.94
CA PHE A 184 7.30 20.28 3.04
C PHE A 184 8.78 19.88 3.17
N PRO A 185 9.61 20.08 2.13
CA PRO A 185 10.96 19.51 2.05
C PRO A 185 11.85 19.89 3.24
N MET A 186 11.77 21.15 3.69
CA MET A 186 12.52 21.63 4.86
C MET A 186 12.09 21.01 6.20
N ARG A 187 10.93 20.32 6.24
CA ARG A 187 10.33 19.70 7.43
C ARG A 187 10.28 18.17 7.33
N ASN A 188 10.76 17.57 6.25
CA ASN A 188 10.67 16.12 6.02
C ASN A 188 11.31 15.32 7.17
N LYS A 189 12.53 15.69 7.59
CA LYS A 189 13.22 15.05 8.71
C LYS A 189 12.45 15.23 10.03
N ASP A 190 11.96 16.44 10.32
CA ASP A 190 11.14 16.70 11.51
C ASP A 190 9.87 15.84 11.54
N ILE A 191 9.24 15.61 10.38
CA ILE A 191 8.03 14.78 10.26
C ILE A 191 8.37 13.31 10.53
N VAL A 192 9.46 12.80 9.95
CA VAL A 192 9.93 11.43 10.18
C VAL A 192 10.27 11.22 11.66
N ASP A 193 11.04 12.13 12.25
CA ASP A 193 11.40 12.08 13.67
C ASP A 193 10.17 12.14 14.59
N PHE A 194 9.18 12.97 14.24
CA PHE A 194 7.91 13.02 14.94
C PHE A 194 7.16 11.69 14.87
N ILE A 195 7.00 11.09 13.69
CA ILE A 195 6.32 9.79 13.52
C ILE A 195 7.07 8.72 14.31
N LYS A 196 8.39 8.67 14.19
CA LYS A 196 9.25 7.72 14.91
C LYS A 196 9.10 7.83 16.43
N SER A 197 8.94 9.04 16.95
CA SER A 197 8.72 9.28 18.38
C SER A 197 7.39 8.72 18.90
N LEU A 198 6.40 8.54 18.00
CA LEU A 198 5.08 8.01 18.32
C LEU A 198 5.02 6.50 18.08
N THR A 199 5.50 6.04 16.94
CA THR A 199 5.59 4.64 16.57
C THR A 199 6.81 4.39 15.67
N PRO A 200 7.86 3.71 16.17
CA PRO A 200 9.06 3.45 15.37
C PRO A 200 8.85 2.34 14.32
N SER A 201 7.77 1.57 14.43
CA SER A 201 7.36 0.56 13.46
C SER A 201 6.00 0.92 12.91
N ILE A 202 5.84 0.80 11.59
CA ILE A 202 4.59 1.02 10.87
C ILE A 202 4.29 -0.18 9.98
N GLU A 203 3.02 -0.39 9.70
CA GLU A 203 2.58 -1.48 8.86
C GLU A 203 2.82 -1.12 7.39
N SER A 204 2.47 0.10 6.97
CA SER A 204 2.61 0.50 5.56
C SER A 204 3.07 1.93 5.34
N CYS A 205 3.78 2.17 4.23
CA CYS A 205 4.03 3.53 3.75
C CYS A 205 3.98 3.66 2.23
N ASP A 206 3.58 4.85 1.76
CA ASP A 206 3.66 5.26 0.36
C ASP A 206 4.45 6.55 0.23
N PHE A 207 5.40 6.59 -0.69
CA PHE A 207 6.15 7.79 -1.05
C PHE A 207 5.55 8.43 -2.29
N HIS A 208 5.41 9.75 -2.30
CA HIS A 208 4.94 10.52 -3.44
C HIS A 208 5.82 11.75 -3.66
N GLY A 209 6.08 12.08 -4.92
CA GLY A 209 6.84 13.27 -5.29
C GLY A 209 7.23 13.29 -6.76
N GLU A 210 7.66 14.45 -7.20
CA GLU A 210 8.25 14.77 -8.49
C GLU A 210 9.77 15.00 -8.38
N THR A 211 10.30 15.32 -7.19
CA THR A 211 11.75 15.52 -7.03
C THR A 211 12.50 14.20 -7.09
N GLU A 212 13.50 14.13 -7.97
CA GLU A 212 14.46 13.01 -8.07
C GLU A 212 15.51 13.09 -6.96
N THR A 213 15.09 12.94 -5.70
CA THR A 213 15.98 12.89 -4.53
C THR A 213 15.73 11.65 -3.69
N ASP A 214 16.80 10.90 -3.44
CA ASP A 214 16.75 9.71 -2.60
C ASP A 214 16.82 10.05 -1.11
N GLU A 215 17.39 11.22 -0.74
CA GLU A 215 17.80 11.53 0.64
C GLU A 215 16.65 11.41 1.64
N ASP A 216 15.47 11.95 1.30
CA ASP A 216 14.32 11.95 2.21
C ASP A 216 13.68 10.56 2.33
N VAL A 217 13.67 9.77 1.25
CA VAL A 217 13.16 8.40 1.25
C VAL A 217 14.10 7.47 2.01
N GLU A 218 15.41 7.59 1.78
CA GLU A 218 16.44 6.88 2.54
C GLU A 218 16.38 7.26 4.02
N TYR A 219 16.25 8.56 4.34
CA TYR A 219 16.12 9.00 5.73
C TYR A 219 14.88 8.39 6.39
N PHE A 220 13.74 8.37 5.69
CA PHE A 220 12.52 7.72 6.19
C PHE A 220 12.76 6.24 6.49
N LEU A 221 13.22 5.48 5.50
CA LEU A 221 13.35 4.02 5.59
C LEU A 221 14.48 3.58 6.52
N ASN A 222 15.48 4.43 6.78
CA ASN A 222 16.51 4.15 7.79
C ASN A 222 16.04 4.45 9.23
N ASN A 223 14.98 5.25 9.39
CA ASN A 223 14.50 5.69 10.71
C ASN A 223 13.21 5.01 11.16
N LEU A 224 12.41 4.49 10.23
CA LEU A 224 11.14 3.81 10.48
C LEU A 224 11.20 2.38 9.94
N ASN A 225 10.80 1.42 10.77
CA ASN A 225 10.69 0.03 10.36
C ASN A 225 9.32 -0.21 9.71
N VAL A 226 9.30 -0.63 8.44
CA VAL A 226 8.05 -0.94 7.73
C VAL A 226 7.86 -2.45 7.74
N THR A 227 6.66 -2.94 8.03
CA THR A 227 6.44 -4.38 8.32
C THR A 227 5.56 -5.11 7.31
N GLU A 228 4.72 -4.40 6.56
CA GLU A 228 3.79 -5.03 5.60
C GLU A 228 3.98 -4.51 4.18
N PHE A 229 3.73 -3.21 3.90
CA PHE A 229 3.76 -2.70 2.52
C PHE A 229 4.59 -1.42 2.33
N VAL A 230 5.30 -1.36 1.20
CA VAL A 230 6.00 -0.14 0.76
C VAL A 230 5.61 0.22 -0.67
N GLY A 231 5.10 1.43 -0.87
CA GLY A 231 4.82 2.01 -2.17
C GLY A 231 5.78 3.14 -2.53
N PHE A 232 6.29 3.12 -3.76
CA PHE A 232 7.05 4.20 -4.38
C PHE A 232 6.22 4.74 -5.54
N ASN A 233 5.66 5.94 -5.37
CA ASN A 233 4.93 6.69 -6.40
C ASN A 233 5.71 7.97 -6.74
N LEU A 234 7.01 7.81 -6.97
CA LEU A 234 7.97 8.86 -7.29
C LEU A 234 9.19 8.25 -7.97
N LYS A 235 9.84 9.04 -8.82
CA LYS A 235 11.08 8.62 -9.47
C LYS A 235 12.27 8.81 -8.55
N LEU A 236 12.99 7.71 -8.29
CA LEU A 236 14.25 7.69 -7.53
C LEU A 236 15.45 7.59 -8.47
N SER A 237 16.65 7.81 -7.95
CA SER A 237 17.88 7.58 -8.72
C SER A 237 18.01 6.11 -9.13
N ASP A 238 18.59 5.84 -10.30
CA ASP A 238 18.87 4.46 -10.75
C ASP A 238 19.78 3.69 -9.77
N HIS A 239 20.52 4.41 -8.94
CA HIS A 239 21.41 3.86 -7.91
C HIS A 239 20.71 3.55 -6.58
N PHE A 240 19.47 4.00 -6.39
CA PHE A 240 18.72 3.78 -5.15
C PHE A 240 18.66 2.29 -4.79
N THR A 241 18.82 2.00 -3.51
CA THR A 241 18.72 0.64 -2.98
C THR A 241 17.83 0.65 -1.75
N PHE A 242 16.82 -0.22 -1.74
CA PHE A 242 15.96 -0.39 -0.57
C PHE A 242 16.81 -0.78 0.66
N PRO A 243 16.82 0.03 1.74
CA PRO A 243 17.79 -0.13 2.81
C PRO A 243 17.40 -1.19 3.85
N GLN A 244 16.18 -1.74 3.79
CA GLN A 244 15.71 -2.73 4.76
C GLN A 244 15.83 -4.16 4.21
N ASP A 245 16.10 -5.12 5.09
CA ASP A 245 16.30 -6.54 4.74
C ASP A 245 15.17 -7.46 5.29
N ASN A 246 14.11 -6.86 5.81
CA ASN A 246 12.94 -7.60 6.28
C ASN A 246 12.06 -8.08 5.12
N PHE A 247 11.27 -9.11 5.40
CA PHE A 247 10.22 -9.56 4.48
C PHE A 247 9.02 -8.61 4.57
N LEU A 248 8.47 -8.23 3.42
CA LEU A 248 7.26 -7.44 3.30
C LEU A 248 6.14 -8.23 2.63
N GLU A 249 4.89 -7.94 2.98
CA GLU A 249 3.74 -8.48 2.26
C GLU A 249 3.73 -8.00 0.81
N GLY A 250 4.09 -6.74 0.55
CA GLY A 250 4.23 -6.29 -0.82
C GLY A 250 4.93 -4.97 -1.09
N PHE A 251 5.31 -4.80 -2.36
CA PHE A 251 5.92 -3.61 -2.92
C PHE A 251 5.08 -3.07 -4.08
N THR A 252 4.83 -1.77 -4.08
CA THR A 252 4.36 -1.03 -5.27
C THR A 252 5.49 -0.11 -5.72
N ILE A 253 5.90 -0.18 -6.98
CA ILE A 253 7.06 0.55 -7.50
C ILE A 253 6.67 1.16 -8.85
N ASP A 254 6.42 2.47 -8.86
CA ASP A 254 6.06 3.24 -10.04
C ASP A 254 6.63 4.68 -9.96
N PRO A 255 7.62 5.06 -10.78
CA PRO A 255 8.35 4.22 -11.72
C PRO A 255 9.42 3.33 -11.05
N GLY A 256 9.64 2.15 -11.60
CA GLY A 256 10.62 1.14 -11.16
C GLY A 256 11.98 1.25 -11.83
N ASN A 257 12.37 2.45 -12.29
CA ASN A 257 13.63 2.68 -13.02
C ASN A 257 14.87 2.19 -12.25
N TRP A 258 14.85 2.28 -10.93
CA TRP A 258 15.95 1.85 -10.06
C TRP A 258 15.99 0.33 -9.84
N LEU A 259 14.94 -0.41 -10.18
CA LEU A 259 14.80 -1.83 -9.89
C LEU A 259 15.41 -2.69 -11.00
N THR A 260 16.72 -2.97 -10.88
CA THR A 260 17.41 -3.93 -11.74
C THR A 260 17.06 -5.38 -11.37
N PHE A 261 17.37 -6.33 -12.25
CA PHE A 261 17.16 -7.76 -12.00
C PHE A 261 17.80 -8.25 -10.70
N ASP A 262 19.06 -7.87 -10.44
CA ASP A 262 19.77 -8.22 -9.19
C ASP A 262 19.09 -7.65 -7.95
N LYS A 263 18.53 -6.44 -8.04
CA LYS A 263 17.81 -5.81 -6.93
C LYS A 263 16.47 -6.52 -6.69
N LEU A 264 15.73 -6.87 -7.76
CA LEU A 264 14.50 -7.65 -7.65
C LEU A 264 14.75 -9.01 -6.98
N LEU A 265 15.84 -9.70 -7.29
CA LEU A 265 16.18 -10.97 -6.64
C LEU A 265 16.51 -10.84 -5.14
N ARG A 266 16.95 -9.66 -4.69
CA ARG A 266 17.29 -9.39 -3.28
C ARG A 266 16.10 -8.93 -2.46
N LEU A 267 15.09 -8.30 -3.09
CA LEU A 267 13.88 -7.90 -2.38
C LEU A 267 13.17 -9.12 -1.80
N LYS A 268 12.69 -9.00 -0.57
CA LYS A 268 11.97 -10.06 0.14
C LYS A 268 10.50 -9.67 0.24
N GLY A 269 9.68 -10.19 -0.66
CA GLY A 269 8.26 -9.89 -0.68
C GLY A 269 7.39 -11.04 -1.17
N SER A 270 6.10 -10.99 -0.84
CA SER A 270 5.09 -11.87 -1.43
C SER A 270 4.36 -11.23 -2.62
N GLU A 271 4.21 -9.91 -2.65
CA GLU A 271 3.50 -9.22 -3.72
C GLU A 271 4.37 -8.13 -4.35
N PHE A 272 4.45 -8.11 -5.67
CA PHE A 272 5.20 -7.09 -6.42
C PHE A 272 4.31 -6.47 -7.49
N TYR A 273 4.18 -5.15 -7.45
CA TYR A 273 3.51 -4.33 -8.47
C TYR A 273 4.55 -3.36 -9.01
N ILE A 274 5.08 -3.65 -10.20
CA ILE A 274 6.25 -2.99 -10.76
C ILE A 274 5.87 -2.39 -12.11
N HIS A 275 6.02 -1.08 -12.24
CA HIS A 275 5.83 -0.35 -13.49
C HIS A 275 7.15 0.29 -13.90
N ASP A 276 7.34 0.52 -15.20
CA ASP A 276 8.50 1.23 -15.75
C ASP A 276 9.89 0.74 -15.24
N SER A 277 10.03 -0.57 -15.04
CA SER A 277 11.31 -1.18 -14.70
C SER A 277 12.20 -1.38 -15.94
N PRO A 278 13.54 -1.36 -15.79
CA PRO A 278 14.49 -1.66 -16.85
C PRO A 278 14.62 -3.16 -17.15
N ILE A 279 13.87 -4.02 -16.45
CA ILE A 279 13.97 -5.48 -16.56
C ILE A 279 13.59 -5.92 -17.98
N THR A 280 14.49 -6.65 -18.62
CA THR A 280 14.31 -7.14 -19.99
C THR A 280 13.45 -8.40 -20.03
N ASN A 281 12.89 -8.72 -21.20
CA ASN A 281 12.16 -9.98 -21.41
C ASN A 281 13.03 -11.22 -21.11
N GLN A 282 14.35 -11.13 -21.32
CA GLN A 282 15.30 -12.20 -21.02
C GLN A 282 15.50 -12.39 -19.51
N GLU A 283 15.65 -11.29 -18.77
CA GLU A 283 15.74 -11.32 -17.31
C GLU A 283 14.43 -11.78 -16.67
N LEU A 284 13.28 -11.39 -17.24
CA LEU A 284 11.98 -11.88 -16.81
C LEU A 284 11.82 -13.39 -17.07
N ASN A 285 12.30 -13.91 -18.22
CA ASN A 285 12.37 -15.35 -18.45
C ASN A 285 13.25 -16.06 -17.41
N LEU A 286 14.42 -15.49 -17.12
CA LEU A 286 15.34 -16.03 -16.12
C LEU A 286 14.73 -16.00 -14.71
N PHE A 287 14.02 -14.93 -14.35
CA PHE A 287 13.26 -14.85 -13.10
C PHE A 287 12.28 -16.02 -12.97
N LEU A 288 11.49 -16.29 -14.01
CA LEU A 288 10.52 -17.39 -14.02
C LEU A 288 11.20 -18.75 -13.91
N LEU A 289 12.34 -18.97 -14.57
CA LEU A 289 13.14 -20.21 -14.43
C LEU A 289 13.69 -20.39 -13.02
N LEU A 290 14.24 -19.34 -12.42
CA LEU A 290 14.75 -19.37 -11.04
C LEU A 290 13.61 -19.65 -10.06
N TRP A 291 12.45 -19.03 -10.26
CA TRP A 291 11.27 -19.27 -9.46
C TRP A 291 10.76 -20.72 -9.62
N MET A 292 10.67 -21.25 -10.84
CA MET A 292 10.25 -22.64 -11.12
C MET A 292 11.20 -23.67 -10.49
N THR A 293 12.46 -23.32 -10.29
CA THR A 293 13.46 -24.17 -9.64
C THR A 293 13.58 -23.91 -8.13
N SER A 294 12.67 -23.12 -7.54
CA SER A 294 12.67 -22.69 -6.13
C SER A 294 13.94 -21.98 -5.67
N GLN A 295 14.67 -21.35 -6.60
CA GLN A 295 15.90 -20.61 -6.32
C GLN A 295 15.66 -19.16 -5.90
N CYS A 296 14.47 -18.60 -6.16
CA CYS A 296 14.09 -17.25 -5.71
C CYS A 296 12.62 -17.17 -5.28
N HIS A 297 12.30 -16.14 -4.49
CA HIS A 297 10.93 -15.68 -4.19
C HIS A 297 9.95 -16.81 -3.81
N GLN A 298 10.32 -17.64 -2.83
CA GLN A 298 9.53 -18.82 -2.45
C GLN A 298 8.12 -18.49 -1.92
N ASN A 299 7.96 -17.31 -1.33
CA ASN A 299 6.71 -16.79 -0.76
C ASN A 299 5.94 -15.88 -1.73
N LEU A 300 6.32 -15.82 -3.01
CA LEU A 300 5.61 -15.03 -4.00
C LEU A 300 4.15 -15.49 -4.06
N GLY A 301 3.22 -14.55 -3.90
CA GLY A 301 1.78 -14.72 -4.14
C GLY A 301 1.33 -14.01 -5.41
N TYR A 302 1.96 -12.88 -5.73
CA TYR A 302 1.55 -12.03 -6.84
C TYR A 302 2.73 -11.27 -7.46
N LEU A 303 2.81 -11.25 -8.79
CA LEU A 303 3.75 -10.42 -9.55
C LEU A 303 2.99 -9.74 -10.69
N LEU A 304 3.05 -8.41 -10.73
CA LEU A 304 2.66 -7.58 -11.85
C LEU A 304 3.89 -6.77 -12.29
N ILE A 305 4.33 -6.94 -13.53
CA ILE A 305 5.52 -6.27 -14.06
C ILE A 305 5.35 -5.85 -15.51
N ASN A 306 5.89 -4.68 -15.88
CA ASN A 306 5.88 -4.19 -17.25
C ASN A 306 6.70 -5.08 -18.21
N ILE A 307 6.26 -5.15 -19.47
CA ILE A 307 6.96 -5.81 -20.57
C ILE A 307 7.46 -4.73 -21.52
N ASN A 308 8.77 -4.58 -21.55
CA ASN A 308 9.43 -3.52 -22.32
C ASN A 308 9.46 -3.77 -23.84
N ASP A 309 9.44 -5.05 -24.26
CA ASP A 309 9.38 -5.41 -25.68
C ASP A 309 8.24 -6.40 -25.95
N PRO A 310 7.00 -5.92 -26.18
CA PRO A 310 5.87 -6.77 -26.49
C PRO A 310 6.03 -7.62 -27.76
N GLN A 311 6.89 -7.22 -28.71
CA GLN A 311 7.09 -7.96 -29.96
C GLN A 311 7.90 -9.25 -29.73
N SER A 312 8.70 -9.28 -28.66
CA SER A 312 9.53 -10.43 -28.28
C SER A 312 8.96 -11.21 -27.09
N LEU A 313 7.63 -11.34 -26.99
CA LEU A 313 6.96 -12.15 -25.95
C LEU A 313 7.44 -13.61 -25.92
N VAL A 314 7.80 -14.17 -27.07
CA VAL A 314 8.31 -15.55 -27.18
C VAL A 314 9.55 -15.78 -26.31
N THR A 315 10.36 -14.74 -26.09
CA THR A 315 11.55 -14.80 -25.24
C THR A 315 11.19 -15.04 -23.78
N ILE A 316 10.07 -14.51 -23.30
CA ILE A 316 9.58 -14.74 -21.92
C ILE A 316 9.14 -16.20 -21.75
N PHE A 317 8.54 -16.79 -22.78
CA PHE A 317 7.90 -18.12 -22.73
C PHE A 317 8.70 -19.27 -23.30
N ASN A 318 10.02 -19.12 -23.45
CA ASN A 318 10.87 -20.28 -23.68
C ASN A 318 11.03 -21.11 -22.39
N LEU A 319 9.89 -21.56 -21.86
CA LEU A 319 9.70 -22.26 -20.59
C LEU A 319 8.89 -23.53 -20.83
N PRO A 320 9.15 -24.61 -20.08
CA PRO A 320 8.24 -25.74 -20.04
C PRO A 320 6.92 -25.29 -19.40
N HIS A 321 5.84 -25.27 -20.19
CA HIS A 321 4.54 -24.76 -19.79
C HIS A 321 3.40 -25.69 -20.20
N GLU A 322 2.32 -25.68 -19.42
CA GLU A 322 1.04 -26.31 -19.80
C GLU A 322 0.07 -25.19 -20.22
N ARG A 323 -0.46 -25.26 -21.45
CA ARG A 323 -1.47 -24.30 -21.91
C ARG A 323 -2.82 -24.64 -21.31
N ILE A 324 -3.45 -23.67 -20.67
CA ILE A 324 -4.80 -23.83 -20.12
C ILE A 324 -5.80 -23.79 -21.26
N ASN A 325 -6.73 -24.74 -21.28
CA ASN A 325 -7.85 -24.73 -22.22
C ASN A 325 -8.75 -23.52 -21.90
N PRO A 326 -8.97 -22.58 -22.83
CA PRO A 326 -9.79 -21.39 -22.59
C PRO A 326 -11.25 -21.69 -22.20
N ASP A 327 -11.73 -22.92 -22.43
CA ASP A 327 -13.09 -23.36 -22.11
C ASP A 327 -13.25 -23.90 -20.67
N VAL A 328 -12.17 -23.99 -19.88
CA VAL A 328 -12.19 -24.53 -18.52
C VAL A 328 -12.14 -23.39 -17.50
N GLU A 329 -13.27 -23.11 -16.85
CA GLU A 329 -13.31 -22.21 -15.69
C GLU A 329 -12.79 -22.92 -14.44
N ARG A 330 -11.75 -22.35 -13.81
CA ARG A 330 -11.33 -22.74 -12.47
C ARG A 330 -11.74 -21.68 -11.45
N ILE A 331 -12.15 -22.16 -10.29
CA ILE A 331 -12.44 -21.35 -9.10
C ILE A 331 -11.12 -21.19 -8.35
N GLY A 332 -10.39 -20.10 -8.59
CA GLY A 332 -9.33 -19.66 -7.66
C GLY A 332 -10.00 -19.20 -6.37
N ARG A 333 -9.58 -19.74 -5.22
CA ARG A 333 -10.12 -19.36 -3.90
C ARG A 333 -9.11 -18.52 -3.13
#